data_AF-A0A920H8U6-F1
#
_entry.id   AF-A0A920H8U6-F1
#
_cell.length_a   1.000
_cell.length_b   1.000
_cell.length_c   1.000
_cell.angle_alpha   90.00
_cell.angle_beta   90.00
_cell.angle_gamma   90.00
#
_symmetry.space_group_name_H-M   'P 1'
#
loop_
_entity.id
_entity.type
_entity.pdbx_description
1 polymer ?
#
loop_
_entity_poly.entity_id
_entity_poly.type
_entity_poly.pdbx_seq_one_letter_code
_entity_poly.pdbx_strand_id
1 'polypeptide(L)' 'MSIDISKTLIRKLAAQGDTFTYNILRTIKATYYRNALDLLEIYHNDAKINGLDININEEELQ' A
#
# COMPACT_ATOMS: atom_id res chain seq x y z
N MET A 1 8.06 -7.34 -7.49
CA MET A 1 8.90 -6.46 -6.65
C MET A 1 8.26 -6.11 -5.30
N SER A 2 7.11 -5.41 -5.23
CA SER A 2 6.47 -5.09 -3.94
C SER A 2 6.07 -6.35 -3.14
N ILE A 3 5.49 -7.35 -3.81
CA ILE A 3 5.14 -8.65 -3.23
C ILE A 3 6.37 -9.35 -2.63
N ASP A 4 7.51 -9.28 -3.30
CA ASP A 4 8.75 -9.94 -2.88
C ASP A 4 9.33 -9.27 -1.63
N ILE A 5 9.26 -7.94 -1.55
CA ILE A 5 9.63 -7.16 -0.38
C ILE A 5 8.71 -7.53 0.80
N SER A 6 7.40 -7.50 0.62
CA SER A 6 6.43 -7.83 1.67
C SER A 6 6.62 -9.26 2.20
N LYS A 7 6.81 -10.24 1.30
CA LYS A 7 7.10 -11.63 1.70
C LYS A 7 8.41 -11.74 2.48
N THR A 8 9.44 -11.01 2.08
CA THR A 8 10.74 -11.03 2.75
C THR A 8 10.65 -10.40 4.14
N LEU A 9 9.93 -9.29 4.29
CA LEU A 9 9.68 -8.65 5.59
C LEU A 9 8.96 -9.60 6.55
N ILE A 10 7.82 -10.17 6.13
CA ILE A 10 7.02 -11.08 6.96
C ILE A 10 7.84 -12.30 7.39
N ARG A 11 8.63 -12.88 6.47
CA ARG A 11 9.52 -14.02 6.80
C ARG A 11 10.60 -13.65 7.81
N LYS A 12 11.22 -12.46 7.70
CA LYS A 12 12.22 -12.01 8.66
C LYS A 12 11.64 -11.81 10.05
N LEU A 13 10.48 -11.15 10.15
CA LEU A 13 9.79 -10.94 11.41
C LEU A 13 9.36 -12.26 12.06
N ALA A 14 8.82 -13.19 11.26
CA ALA A 14 8.46 -14.52 11.75
C ALA A 14 9.68 -15.29 12.29
N ALA A 15 10.83 -15.19 11.63
CA ALA A 15 12.08 -15.79 12.11
C ALA A 15 12.61 -15.13 13.39
N GLN A 16 12.21 -13.90 13.70
CA GLN A 16 12.54 -13.20 14.95
C GLN A 16 11.55 -13.52 16.09
N GLY A 17 10.50 -14.29 15.82
CA GLY A 17 9.52 -14.74 16.81
C GLY A 17 8.13 -14.10 16.69
N ASP A 18 7.91 -13.21 15.72
CA ASP A 18 6.60 -12.60 15.52
C ASP A 18 5.58 -13.62 15.00
N THR A 19 4.43 -13.71 15.66
CA THR A 19 3.35 -14.63 15.26
C THR A 19 2.28 -13.89 14.44
N PHE A 20 2.13 -14.26 13.17
CA PHE A 20 1.13 -13.65 12.29
C PHE A 20 -0.17 -14.47 12.30
N THR A 21 -1.26 -13.86 12.74
CA THR A 21 -2.61 -14.43 12.64
C THR A 21 -3.35 -13.84 11.44
N TYR A 22 -4.42 -14.52 10.99
CA TYR A 22 -5.27 -14.03 9.92
C TYR A 22 -5.82 -12.62 10.20
N ASN A 23 -6.22 -12.34 11.44
CA ASN A 23 -6.74 -11.02 11.83
C ASN A 23 -5.68 -9.93 11.72
N ILE A 24 -4.43 -10.20 12.12
CA ILE A 24 -3.32 -9.25 11.99
C ILE A 24 -3.09 -8.92 10.50
N LEU A 25 -3.00 -9.94 9.65
CA LEU A 25 -2.79 -9.75 8.21
C LEU A 25 -3.95 -8.99 7.55
N ARG A 26 -5.19 -9.28 7.96
CA ARG A 26 -6.39 -8.55 7.50
C ARG A 26 -6.33 -7.07 7.89
N THR A 27 -5.93 -6.76 9.11
CA THR A 27 -5.77 -5.38 9.58
C THR A 27 -4.67 -4.66 8.80
N ILE A 28 -3.50 -5.28 8.61
CA ILE A 28 -2.41 -4.71 7.81
C ILE A 28 -2.90 -4.37 6.40
N LYS A 29 -3.64 -5.29 5.75
CA LYS A 29 -4.20 -5.06 4.41
C LYS A 29 -5.16 -3.87 4.39
N ALA A 30 -6.06 -3.77 5.38
CA ALA A 30 -7.03 -2.68 5.45
C ALA A 30 -6.35 -1.31 5.68
N THR A 31 -5.34 -1.25 6.57
CA THR A 31 -4.58 -0.03 6.82
C THR A 31 -3.77 0.39 5.60
N TYR A 32 -3.10 -0.57 4.95
CA TYR A 32 -2.34 -0.30 3.71
C TYR A 32 -3.24 0.28 2.62
N TYR A 33 -4.41 -0.33 2.38
CA TYR A 33 -5.33 0.13 1.35
C TYR A 33 -5.82 1.55 1.61
N ARG A 34 -6.18 1.87 2.86
CA ARG A 34 -6.57 3.24 3.22
C ARG A 34 -5.45 4.25 2.99
N ASN A 35 -4.24 3.94 3.49
CA ASN A 35 -3.10 4.82 3.30
C ASN A 35 -2.76 5.01 1.82
N ALA A 36 -2.90 3.96 1.00
CA ALA A 36 -2.67 4.05 -0.44
C ALA A 36 -3.66 5.00 -1.11
N LEU A 37 -4.95 4.93 -0.77
CA LEU A 37 -5.97 5.85 -1.27
C LEU A 37 -5.70 7.30 -0.83
N ASP A 38 -5.35 7.50 0.44
CA ASP A 38 -5.03 8.83 0.96
C ASP A 38 -3.81 9.43 0.23
N LEU A 39 -2.77 8.61 -0.02
CA LEU A 39 -1.60 9.03 -0.77
C LEU A 39 -1.91 9.32 -2.23
N LEU A 40 -2.77 8.52 -2.87
CA LEU A 40 -3.20 8.75 -4.24
C LEU A 40 -3.89 10.11 -4.37
N GLU A 41 -4.78 10.45 -3.44
CA GLU A 41 -5.46 11.75 -3.41
C GLU A 41 -4.46 12.90 -3.21
N ILE A 42 -3.49 12.74 -2.32
CA ILE A 42 -2.42 13.73 -2.09
C ILE A 42 -1.62 13.97 -3.37
N TYR A 43 -1.18 12.89 -4.03
CA TYR A 43 -0.37 13.02 -5.26
C TYR A 43 -1.17 13.56 -6.43
N HIS A 44 -2.44 13.18 -6.56
CA HIS A 44 -3.34 13.76 -7.56
C HIS A 44 -3.49 15.27 -7.37
N ASN A 45 -3.71 15.72 -6.13
CA ASN A 45 -3.81 17.13 -5.79
C ASN A 45 -2.48 17.88 -6.04
N ASP A 46 -1.34 17.29 -5.66
CA ASP A 46 -0.01 17.86 -5.90
C ASP A 46 0.27 18.04 -7.40
N ALA A 47 -0.02 17.03 -8.21
CA ALA A 47 0.13 17.13 -9.66
C ALA A 47 -0.75 18.23 -10.26
N LYS A 48 -2.02 18.31 -9.84
CA LYS A 48 -2.94 19.35 -10.28
C LYS A 48 -2.44 20.76 -9.94
N ILE A 49 -1.86 20.96 -8.75
CA ILE A 49 -1.24 22.23 -8.35
C ILE A 49 -0.04 22.55 -9.26
N ASN A 50 0.74 21.54 -9.62
CA ASN A 50 1.90 21.68 -10.50
C ASN A 50 1.53 21.76 -12.00
N GLY A 51 0.24 21.77 -12.34
CA GLY A 51 -0.24 21.80 -13.73
C GLY A 51 0.00 20.50 -14.51
N LEU A 52 0.28 19.40 -13.80
CA LEU A 52 0.44 18.05 -14.33
C LEU A 52 -0.89 17.30 -14.20
N ASP A 53 -1.26 16.54 -15.23
CA ASP A 53 -2.47 15.72 -15.21
C ASP A 53 -2.11 14.27 -14.89
N ILE A 54 -2.66 13.74 -13.79
CA ILE A 54 -2.52 12.34 -13.40
C ILE A 54 -3.83 11.62 -13.72
N ASN A 55 -3.77 10.66 -14.63
CA ASN A 55 -4.90 9.79 -14.96
C ASN A 55 -5.08 8.72 -13.87
N ILE A 56 -5.74 9.10 -12.78
CA ILE A 56 -6.11 8.22 -11.66
C ILE A 56 -7.08 7.10 -12.05
N ASN A 57 -7.81 7.25 -13.17
CA ASN A 57 -8.83 6.29 -13.61
C ASN A 57 -8.24 5.06 -14.33
N GLU A 58 -6.98 5.11 -14.79
CA GLU A 58 -6.31 3.93 -15.36
C GLU A 58 -5.82 2.94 -14.29
N GLU A 59 -5.51 3.40 -13.07
CA GLU A 59 -5.06 2.51 -11.98
C GLU A 59 -6.21 1.88 -11.16
N GLU A 60 -7.42 2.46 -11.15
CA GLU A 60 -8.58 1.89 -10.45
C GLU A 60 -9.18 0.62 -11.11
N LEU A 61 -8.81 0.34 -12.37
CA LEU A 61 -9.38 -0.73 -13.20
C LEU A 61 -8.51 -2.00 -13.31
N GLN A 62 -7.49 -2.18 -12.46
CA GLN A 62 -6.62 -3.37 -12.46
C GLN A 62 -6.68 -4.19 -11.16
#